data_AF-A0A7S1Q6Q8-F1
#
_entry.id   AF-A0A7S1Q6Q8-F1
#
_cell.length_a   1.000
_cell.length_b   1.000
_cell.length_c   1.000
_cell.angle_alpha   90.00
_cell.angle_beta   90.00
_cell.angle_gamma   90.00
#
_symmetry.space_group_name_H-M   'P 1'
#
loop_
_entity.id
_entity.type
_entity.pdbx_description
1 polymer ?
#
loop_
_entity_poly.entity_id
_entity_poly.type
_entity_poly.pdbx_seq_one_letter_code
_entity_poly.pdbx_strand_id
1 'polypeptide(L)'
;VHNLAVPSTGSEYAATHVVYDSSVLNRSGLIIIDTSINDWADWYRIGGGLGSSDSFDLLAQELLELPHRPAVVSLATIHMQGVNHTLQVRNTYCSNSLVDFPHARAELFQLPMFSFPDAMCRCCAPMGLWYGNLHPIAATHDAVARMLVADFALEADAACRADGLQVADHLPRAQDLQAAPFSECLRWYKKTSVDFTFYGSAAEGDQFVEGQHVGWSFAQDVPTKPFGWMLPSGSPPGKTVSFKVNGTGGGWIRLDYLETYEDIGSVTCWVDGTEPQQGCLVDALQAGRFSAVRSAYIGLPSGLDARTLHCRSHGGKFKVLGISAC
;
A
#
# COMPACT_ATOMS: atom_id res chain seq x y z
N VAL A 1 -10.48 16.02 8.86
CA VAL A 1 -9.64 14.81 8.92
C VAL A 1 -10.16 13.84 7.87
N HIS A 2 -9.31 13.43 6.95
CA HIS A 2 -9.64 12.42 5.94
C HIS A 2 -8.83 11.17 6.25
N ASN A 3 -9.48 10.01 6.29
CA ASN A 3 -8.80 8.73 6.48
C ASN A 3 -8.73 8.02 5.13
N LEU A 4 -7.51 7.89 4.59
CA LEU A 4 -7.22 7.21 3.33
C LEU A 4 -6.59 5.82 3.56
N ALA A 5 -6.54 5.36 4.82
CA ALA A 5 -5.92 4.08 5.15
C ALA A 5 -6.72 2.92 4.55
N VAL A 6 -6.02 2.03 3.86
CA VAL A 6 -6.55 0.75 3.40
C VAL A 6 -5.94 -0.35 4.27
N PRO A 7 -6.77 -1.18 4.92
CA PRO A 7 -6.25 -2.23 5.79
C PRO A 7 -5.35 -3.22 5.05
N SER A 8 -4.28 -3.65 5.71
CA SER A 8 -3.34 -4.65 5.21
C SER A 8 -2.56 -4.25 3.94
N THR A 9 -2.47 -2.95 3.62
CA THR A 9 -1.65 -2.44 2.52
C THR A 9 -0.46 -1.63 3.00
N GLY A 10 0.64 -1.69 2.26
CA GLY A 10 1.86 -0.92 2.51
C GLY A 10 2.00 0.37 1.68
N SER A 11 3.18 0.95 1.72
CA SER A 11 3.56 2.15 0.95
C SER A 11 3.44 1.93 -0.56
N GLU A 12 3.63 0.71 -1.06
CA GLU A 12 3.47 0.41 -2.49
C GLU A 12 2.03 0.62 -2.99
N TYR A 13 1.04 0.28 -2.16
CA TYR A 13 -0.36 0.56 -2.49
C TYR A 13 -0.62 2.07 -2.41
N ALA A 14 -0.19 2.71 -1.32
CA ALA A 14 -0.41 4.13 -1.14
C ALA A 14 0.23 4.97 -2.28
N ALA A 15 1.44 4.61 -2.71
CA ALA A 15 2.17 5.32 -3.77
C ALA A 15 1.41 5.28 -5.10
N THR A 16 0.82 4.12 -5.47
CA THR A 16 0.04 4.02 -6.70
C THR A 16 -1.31 4.74 -6.62
N HIS A 17 -1.76 5.09 -5.42
CA HIS A 17 -3.06 5.72 -5.17
C HIS A 17 -3.04 7.24 -4.98
N VAL A 18 -1.87 7.86 -4.88
CA VAL A 18 -1.73 9.33 -4.70
C VAL A 18 -2.51 10.11 -5.76
N VAL A 19 -2.47 9.67 -7.03
CA VAL A 19 -3.19 10.36 -8.13
C VAL A 19 -4.71 10.28 -7.95
N TYR A 20 -5.25 9.18 -7.45
CA TYR A 20 -6.71 9.02 -7.24
C TYR A 20 -7.19 9.82 -6.04
N ASP A 21 -6.39 9.84 -4.98
CA ASP A 21 -6.69 10.60 -3.77
C ASP A 21 -6.29 12.07 -3.90
N SER A 22 -5.79 12.51 -5.07
CA SER A 22 -5.30 13.86 -5.31
C SER A 22 -6.31 14.94 -4.93
N SER A 23 -7.62 14.72 -5.11
CA SER A 23 -8.64 15.70 -4.68
C SER A 23 -8.69 15.93 -3.17
N VAL A 24 -8.35 14.91 -2.37
CA VAL A 24 -8.26 14.98 -0.90
C VAL A 24 -6.87 15.45 -0.50
N LEU A 25 -5.83 14.86 -1.08
CA LEU A 25 -4.43 15.17 -0.78
C LEU A 25 -4.08 16.63 -1.13
N ASN A 26 -4.56 17.15 -2.26
CA ASN A 26 -4.35 18.55 -2.67
C ASN A 26 -5.04 19.57 -1.76
N ARG A 27 -5.96 19.15 -0.89
CA ARG A 27 -6.62 20.03 0.10
C ARG A 27 -6.11 19.80 1.52
N SER A 28 -5.17 18.89 1.70
CA SER A 28 -4.62 18.54 3.01
C SER A 28 -3.49 19.50 3.37
N GLY A 29 -3.47 20.00 4.60
CA GLY A 29 -2.34 20.78 5.13
C GLY A 29 -1.27 19.92 5.81
N LEU A 30 -1.65 18.71 6.23
CA LEU A 30 -0.81 17.70 6.88
C LEU A 30 -1.21 16.32 6.38
N ILE A 31 -0.21 15.49 6.08
CA ILE A 31 -0.35 14.10 5.68
C ILE A 31 0.52 13.25 6.62
N ILE A 32 -0.07 12.19 7.18
CA ILE A 32 0.63 11.23 8.03
C ILE A 32 0.74 9.91 7.27
N ILE A 33 1.97 9.41 7.08
CA ILE A 33 2.26 8.12 6.45
C ILE A 33 2.44 7.08 7.54
N ASP A 34 1.49 6.15 7.67
CA ASP A 34 1.55 5.02 8.62
C ASP A 34 1.48 3.69 7.86
N THR A 35 2.61 3.25 7.32
CA THR A 35 2.74 1.99 6.57
C THR A 35 3.76 1.04 7.19
N SER A 36 4.33 1.36 8.35
CA SER A 36 5.56 0.73 8.84
C SER A 36 5.41 -0.75 9.16
N ILE A 37 4.31 -1.11 9.84
CA ILE A 37 4.00 -2.50 10.16
C ILE A 37 3.68 -3.29 8.88
N ASN A 38 2.97 -2.67 7.94
CA ASN A 38 2.56 -3.30 6.70
C ASN A 38 3.76 -3.60 5.79
N ASP A 39 4.61 -2.60 5.61
CA ASP A 39 5.84 -2.70 4.81
C ASP A 39 6.83 -3.71 5.40
N TRP A 40 6.88 -3.81 6.73
CA TRP A 40 7.66 -4.83 7.44
C TRP A 40 7.12 -6.25 7.22
N ALA A 41 5.79 -6.42 7.31
CA ALA A 41 5.16 -7.72 7.12
C ALA A 41 5.37 -8.25 5.69
N ASP A 42 5.32 -7.36 4.70
CA ASP A 42 5.61 -7.72 3.31
C ASP A 42 7.09 -8.10 3.11
N TRP A 43 8.03 -7.38 3.74
CA TRP A 43 9.46 -7.73 3.70
C TRP A 43 9.75 -9.17 4.19
N TYR A 44 9.13 -9.58 5.30
CA TYR A 44 9.25 -10.95 5.81
C TYR A 44 8.62 -11.99 4.88
N ARG A 45 7.49 -11.66 4.25
CA ARG A 45 6.73 -12.60 3.41
C ARG A 45 7.41 -12.85 2.07
N ILE A 46 8.08 -11.84 1.49
CA ILE A 46 8.75 -11.95 0.19
C ILE A 46 10.24 -12.32 0.28
N GLY A 47 10.75 -12.65 1.48
CA GLY A 47 12.13 -13.12 1.66
C GLY A 47 13.18 -12.02 1.55
N GLY A 48 12.91 -10.83 2.10
CA GLY A 48 13.91 -9.77 2.25
C GLY A 48 14.11 -8.86 1.04
N GLY A 49 13.15 -8.80 0.12
CA GLY A 49 13.23 -7.99 -1.10
C GLY A 49 13.21 -6.48 -0.87
N LEU A 50 13.99 -5.76 -1.68
CA LEU A 50 14.17 -4.30 -1.75
C LEU A 50 12.86 -3.48 -1.95
N GLY A 51 11.72 -4.13 -2.18
CA GLY A 51 10.49 -3.48 -2.66
C GLY A 51 9.79 -2.53 -1.68
N SER A 52 9.84 -2.77 -0.37
CA SER A 52 9.13 -1.92 0.60
C SER A 52 9.80 -0.57 0.82
N SER A 53 11.13 -0.57 0.89
CA SER A 53 11.95 0.66 0.97
C SER A 53 11.78 1.54 -0.26
N ASP A 54 11.84 0.97 -1.46
CA ASP A 54 11.70 1.71 -2.72
C ASP A 54 10.28 2.27 -2.89
N SER A 55 9.28 1.55 -2.39
CA SER A 55 7.88 2.00 -2.42
C SER A 55 7.61 3.16 -1.48
N PHE A 56 8.22 3.14 -0.29
CA PHE A 56 8.16 4.26 0.65
C PHE A 56 8.80 5.51 0.04
N ASP A 57 9.97 5.36 -0.60
CA ASP A 57 10.66 6.45 -1.29
C ASP A 57 9.78 7.11 -2.35
N LEU A 58 9.10 6.30 -3.18
CA LEU A 58 8.17 6.85 -4.16
C LEU A 58 7.04 7.60 -3.45
N LEU A 59 6.38 6.98 -2.47
CA LEU A 59 5.26 7.62 -1.76
C LEU A 59 5.68 8.97 -1.17
N ALA A 60 6.82 9.02 -0.47
CA ALA A 60 7.38 10.24 0.08
C ALA A 60 7.62 11.30 -1.00
N GLN A 61 8.23 10.90 -2.12
CA GLN A 61 8.49 11.79 -3.24
C GLN A 61 7.19 12.35 -3.86
N GLU A 62 6.20 11.50 -4.12
CA GLU A 62 4.91 11.91 -4.70
C GLU A 62 4.17 12.90 -3.79
N LEU A 63 4.17 12.64 -2.49
CA LEU A 63 3.51 13.51 -1.51
C LEU A 63 4.21 14.87 -1.38
N LEU A 64 5.54 14.90 -1.40
CA LEU A 64 6.34 16.13 -1.36
C LEU A 64 6.23 16.97 -2.64
N GLU A 65 5.94 16.34 -3.78
CA GLU A 65 5.76 17.00 -5.07
C GLU A 65 4.31 17.47 -5.34
N LEU A 66 3.37 17.23 -4.41
CA LEU A 66 2.00 17.72 -4.53
C LEU A 66 1.98 19.25 -4.71
N PRO A 67 1.11 19.81 -5.58
CA PRO A 67 1.10 21.24 -5.89
C PRO A 67 0.94 22.18 -4.69
N HIS A 68 0.22 21.74 -3.65
CA HIS A 68 0.00 22.52 -2.42
C HIS A 68 1.05 22.29 -1.33
N ARG A 69 2.03 21.39 -1.56
CA ARG A 69 3.15 21.11 -0.64
C ARG A 69 2.70 20.94 0.82
N PRO A 70 1.89 19.91 1.11
CA PRO A 70 1.46 19.63 2.48
C PRO A 70 2.66 19.32 3.37
N ALA A 71 2.51 19.54 4.68
CA ALA A 71 3.44 18.92 5.64
C ALA A 71 3.28 17.40 5.56
N VAL A 72 4.39 16.66 5.45
CA VAL A 72 4.38 15.19 5.38
C VAL A 72 5.15 14.66 6.58
N VAL A 73 4.52 13.78 7.35
CA VAL A 73 5.12 13.18 8.56
C VAL A 73 5.04 11.67 8.45
N SER A 74 6.14 11.01 8.79
CA SER A 74 6.21 9.55 8.91
C SER A 74 5.78 9.13 10.32
N LEU A 75 4.85 8.20 10.42
CA LEU A 75 4.45 7.56 11.67
C LEU A 75 4.92 6.10 11.64
N ALA A 76 5.80 5.74 12.56
CA ALA A 76 6.17 4.34 12.79
C ALA A 76 5.37 3.74 13.94
N THR A 77 4.50 2.80 13.59
CA THR A 77 3.76 1.94 14.51
C THR A 77 4.48 0.59 14.74
N ILE A 78 4.12 -0.11 15.81
CA ILE A 78 4.82 -1.32 16.29
C ILE A 78 4.08 -2.63 15.96
N HIS A 79 4.82 -3.62 15.44
CA HIS A 79 4.37 -5.02 15.38
C HIS A 79 4.84 -5.73 16.65
N MET A 80 3.90 -6.22 17.47
CA MET A 80 4.18 -6.89 18.76
C MET A 80 4.12 -8.43 18.68
N GLN A 81 3.91 -9.00 17.49
CA GLN A 81 3.80 -10.45 17.33
C GLN A 81 5.19 -11.07 17.24
N GLY A 82 5.57 -11.85 18.25
CA GLY A 82 6.86 -12.54 18.30
C GLY A 82 7.54 -12.44 19.66
N VAL A 83 7.04 -11.58 20.55
CA VAL A 83 7.65 -11.41 21.87
C VAL A 83 6.77 -12.04 22.93
N ASN A 84 7.12 -13.30 23.22
CA ASN A 84 6.51 -14.05 24.31
C ASN A 84 6.67 -13.26 25.62
N HIS A 85 5.55 -13.07 26.31
CA HIS A 85 5.41 -12.35 27.58
C HIS A 85 6.62 -12.50 28.52
N THR A 86 7.44 -11.45 28.65
CA THR A 86 8.26 -11.15 29.86
C THR A 86 9.06 -9.86 29.63
N LEU A 87 9.66 -9.32 30.70
CA LEU A 87 10.60 -8.19 30.75
C LEU A 87 11.65 -8.12 29.62
N GLN A 88 11.90 -9.20 28.88
CA GLN A 88 12.74 -9.21 27.68
C GLN A 88 12.18 -8.33 26.54
N VAL A 89 10.85 -8.11 26.46
CA VAL A 89 10.22 -7.24 25.44
C VAL A 89 10.76 -5.82 25.49
N ARG A 90 10.92 -5.26 26.69
CA ARG A 90 11.45 -3.90 26.85
C ARG A 90 12.89 -3.83 26.39
N ASN A 91 13.70 -4.83 26.72
CA ASN A 91 15.09 -4.85 26.27
C ASN A 91 15.16 -5.04 24.76
N THR A 92 14.43 -5.97 24.15
CA THR A 92 14.52 -6.22 22.70
C THR A 92 13.99 -5.05 21.86
N TYR A 93 12.83 -4.45 22.18
CA TYR A 93 12.30 -3.34 21.38
C TYR A 93 12.98 -2.00 21.68
N CYS A 94 13.33 -1.73 22.94
CA CYS A 94 14.01 -0.48 23.28
C CYS A 94 15.52 -0.54 23.04
N SER A 95 16.06 -1.67 22.57
CA SER A 95 17.46 -1.79 22.13
C SER A 95 17.63 -2.09 20.65
N ASN A 96 16.59 -2.60 19.96
CA ASN A 96 16.62 -2.71 18.50
C ASN A 96 16.37 -1.34 17.88
N SER A 97 17.31 -0.91 17.03
CA SER A 97 17.23 0.36 16.34
C SER A 97 16.11 0.34 15.29
N LEU A 98 15.37 1.44 15.15
CA LEU A 98 14.40 1.64 14.07
C LEU A 98 15.02 1.57 12.66
N VAL A 99 16.34 1.56 12.57
CA VAL A 99 17.13 1.52 11.33
C VAL A 99 16.81 0.30 10.46
N ASP A 100 16.26 -0.77 11.04
CA ASP A 100 15.86 -1.97 10.28
C ASP A 100 14.47 -1.86 9.63
N PHE A 101 13.73 -0.76 9.82
CA PHE A 101 12.39 -0.57 9.22
C PHE A 101 12.45 0.29 7.95
N PRO A 102 11.59 0.04 6.94
CA PRO A 102 11.52 0.86 5.72
C PRO A 102 11.35 2.37 5.99
N HIS A 103 10.70 2.74 7.10
CA HIS A 103 10.51 4.13 7.50
C HIS A 103 11.78 4.83 7.98
N ALA A 104 12.89 4.12 8.24
CA ALA A 104 14.20 4.75 8.47
C ALA A 104 14.63 5.61 7.26
N ARG A 105 14.04 5.35 6.07
CA ARG A 105 14.25 6.16 4.87
C ARG A 105 13.59 7.53 4.94
N ALA A 106 12.69 7.80 5.89
CA ALA A 106 12.12 9.13 6.12
C ALA A 106 13.22 10.19 6.29
N GLU A 107 14.35 9.84 6.89
CA GLU A 107 15.52 10.71 7.05
C GLU A 107 16.13 11.13 5.71
N LEU A 108 16.13 10.27 4.68
CA LEU A 108 16.59 10.61 3.32
C LEU A 108 15.75 11.72 2.69
N PHE A 109 14.47 11.76 3.08
CA PHE A 109 13.52 12.77 2.64
C PHE A 109 13.40 13.96 3.60
N GLN A 110 14.15 13.93 4.70
CA GLN A 110 14.05 14.90 5.81
C GLN A 110 12.62 15.05 6.33
N LEU A 111 11.83 13.98 6.27
CA LEU A 111 10.49 13.96 6.83
C LEU A 111 10.60 13.84 8.35
N PRO A 112 9.87 14.68 9.11
CA PRO A 112 9.69 14.42 10.53
C PRO A 112 9.12 13.02 10.73
N MET A 113 9.66 12.31 11.71
CA MET A 113 9.27 10.94 12.01
C MET A 113 8.91 10.80 13.48
N PHE A 114 7.66 10.42 13.74
CA PHE A 114 7.24 10.00 15.06
C PHE A 114 7.34 8.48 15.18
N SER A 115 8.20 8.01 16.09
CA SER A 115 8.29 6.59 16.45
C SER A 115 7.50 6.31 17.72
N PHE A 116 6.38 5.61 17.56
CA PHE A 116 5.63 5.12 18.71
C PHE A 116 6.43 4.12 19.57
N PRO A 117 7.20 3.15 19.01
CA PRO A 117 8.11 2.32 19.80
C PRO A 117 9.03 3.14 20.71
N ASP A 118 9.67 4.18 20.18
CA ASP A 118 10.63 4.99 20.94
C ASP A 118 9.94 5.77 22.05
N ALA A 119 8.77 6.36 21.74
CA ALA A 119 7.96 7.06 22.72
C ALA A 119 7.53 6.12 23.86
N MET A 120 7.07 4.91 23.55
CA MET A 120 6.73 3.90 24.56
C MET A 120 7.94 3.52 25.43
N CYS A 121 9.10 3.33 24.82
CA CYS A 121 10.34 2.98 25.51
C CYS A 121 10.77 4.02 26.54
N ARG A 122 10.51 5.31 26.25
CA ARG A 122 10.77 6.43 27.17
C ARG A 122 9.71 6.54 28.28
N CYS A 123 8.44 6.29 27.98
CA CYS A 123 7.32 6.59 28.89
C CYS A 123 7.03 5.54 29.98
N CYS A 124 7.82 4.47 30.12
CA CYS A 124 7.62 3.40 31.13
C CYS A 124 6.19 2.81 31.15
N ALA A 125 5.45 2.90 30.03
CA ALA A 125 4.03 2.52 30.00
C ALA A 125 3.87 1.00 30.17
N PRO A 126 2.87 0.55 30.95
CA PRO A 126 2.62 -0.88 31.11
C PRO A 126 2.24 -1.50 29.75
N MET A 127 2.98 -2.54 29.35
CA MET A 127 2.79 -3.31 28.11
C MET A 127 1.40 -3.96 27.97
N GLY A 128 0.53 -3.85 28.99
CA GLY A 128 -0.83 -4.39 28.99
C GLY A 128 -1.79 -3.72 28.01
N LEU A 129 -1.39 -2.61 27.38
CA LEU A 129 -2.19 -1.93 26.34
C LEU A 129 -2.21 -2.68 24.99
N TRP A 130 -1.33 -3.66 24.79
CA TRP A 130 -1.21 -4.40 23.54
C TRP A 130 -1.20 -5.90 23.83
N TYR A 131 -2.35 -6.44 24.19
CA TYR A 131 -2.49 -7.89 24.33
C TYR A 131 -2.57 -8.54 22.93
N GLY A 132 -1.45 -9.10 22.48
CA GLY A 132 -1.37 -10.16 21.46
C GLY A 132 -1.85 -9.83 20.04
N ASN A 133 -2.26 -8.60 19.74
CA ASN A 133 -2.86 -8.22 18.47
C ASN A 133 -2.05 -7.13 17.76
N LEU A 134 -1.91 -7.28 16.45
CA LEU A 134 -1.36 -6.27 15.54
C LEU A 134 -2.19 -4.98 15.49
N HIS A 135 -3.44 -5.06 15.93
CA HIS A 135 -4.38 -3.96 15.90
C HIS A 135 -4.57 -3.43 17.32
N PRO A 136 -4.23 -2.16 17.57
CA PRO A 136 -4.36 -1.57 18.90
C PRO A 136 -5.83 -1.48 19.33
N ILE A 137 -6.08 -1.60 20.64
CA ILE A 137 -7.39 -1.30 21.22
C ILE A 137 -7.60 0.21 21.34
N ALA A 138 -8.82 0.64 21.66
CA ALA A 138 -9.16 2.07 21.77
C ALA A 138 -8.22 2.87 22.70
N ALA A 139 -7.88 2.32 23.86
CA ALA A 139 -6.95 2.97 24.80
C ALA A 139 -5.55 3.20 24.20
N THR A 140 -5.14 2.30 23.32
CA THR A 140 -3.84 2.34 22.65
C THR A 140 -3.85 3.33 21.50
N HIS A 141 -4.93 3.38 20.72
CA HIS A 141 -5.13 4.43 19.73
C HIS A 141 -5.09 5.83 20.37
N ASP A 142 -5.75 6.01 21.52
CA ASP A 142 -5.71 7.27 22.28
C ASP A 142 -4.28 7.60 22.75
N ALA A 143 -3.53 6.60 23.23
CA ALA A 143 -2.13 6.79 23.62
C ALA A 143 -1.24 7.22 22.44
N VAL A 144 -1.33 6.54 21.28
CA VAL A 144 -0.59 6.92 20.05
C VAL A 144 -0.91 8.35 19.66
N ALA A 145 -2.20 8.71 19.60
CA ALA A 145 -2.63 10.05 19.21
C ALA A 145 -2.13 11.13 20.18
N ARG A 146 -2.20 10.89 21.50
CA ARG A 146 -1.69 11.84 22.51
C ARG A 146 -0.19 12.03 22.41
N MET A 147 0.58 10.95 22.23
CA MET A 147 2.03 11.05 22.11
C MET A 147 2.42 11.79 20.84
N LEU A 148 1.78 11.50 19.72
CA LEU A 148 2.00 12.22 18.45
C LEU A 148 1.71 13.72 18.58
N VAL A 149 0.56 14.08 19.17
CA VAL A 149 0.19 15.49 19.39
C VAL A 149 1.15 16.18 20.37
N ALA A 150 1.59 15.47 21.41
CA ALA A 150 2.56 16.02 22.37
C ALA A 150 3.92 16.26 21.69
N ASP A 151 4.38 15.36 20.83
CA ASP A 151 5.62 15.50 20.09
C ASP A 151 5.58 16.71 19.14
N PHE A 152 4.52 16.84 18.34
CA PHE A 152 4.30 18.02 17.51
C PHE A 152 4.23 19.32 18.31
N ALA A 153 3.58 19.30 19.48
CA ALA A 153 3.49 20.47 20.33
C ALA A 153 4.87 20.91 20.86
N LEU A 154 5.75 19.95 21.20
CA LEU A 154 7.12 20.22 21.64
C LEU A 154 7.97 20.78 20.50
N GLU A 155 7.86 20.22 19.29
CA GLU A 155 8.56 20.76 18.12
C GLU A 155 8.08 22.18 17.76
N ALA A 156 6.77 22.40 17.75
CA ALA A 156 6.19 23.72 17.48
C ALA A 156 6.64 24.76 18.52
N ASP A 157 6.67 24.39 19.79
CA ASP A 157 7.11 25.26 20.88
C ASP A 157 8.63 25.54 20.81
N ALA A 158 9.45 24.55 20.43
CA ALA A 158 10.87 24.75 20.15
C ALA A 158 11.10 25.70 18.96
N ALA A 159 10.34 25.53 17.87
CA ALA A 159 10.39 26.40 16.70
C ALA A 159 9.98 27.85 17.04
N CYS A 160 8.94 28.04 17.87
CA CYS A 160 8.50 29.36 18.31
C CYS A 160 9.56 30.08 19.17
N ARG A 161 10.33 29.32 19.98
CA ARG A 161 11.40 29.88 20.81
C ARG A 161 12.68 30.22 20.04
N ALA A 162 12.91 29.63 18.88
CA ALA A 162 14.16 29.75 18.12
C ALA A 162 14.22 30.99 17.19
N ASP A 163 13.42 32.03 17.45
CA ASP A 163 13.24 33.21 16.56
C ASP A 163 12.77 32.87 15.13
N GLY A 164 12.05 31.75 14.98
CA GLY A 164 11.46 31.25 13.74
C GLY A 164 12.21 30.05 13.15
N LEU A 165 11.53 29.31 12.26
CA LEU A 165 12.14 28.21 11.52
C LEU A 165 13.03 28.78 10.40
N GLN A 166 14.34 28.87 10.65
CA GLN A 166 15.37 29.12 9.62
C GLN A 166 15.68 27.83 8.86
N VAL A 167 14.65 27.10 8.43
CA VAL A 167 14.80 25.81 7.74
C VAL A 167 14.33 26.04 6.31
N ALA A 168 15.22 25.85 5.35
CA ALA A 168 14.82 25.88 3.94
C ALA A 168 13.77 24.79 3.71
N ASP A 169 12.83 25.00 2.78
CA ASP A 169 11.99 23.93 2.26
C ASP A 169 12.93 22.85 1.71
N HIS A 170 13.22 21.84 2.52
CA HIS A 170 14.16 20.79 2.17
C HIS A 170 13.46 19.81 1.25
N LEU A 171 13.42 20.13 -0.04
CA LEU A 171 13.27 19.11 -1.06
C LEU A 171 14.59 18.33 -1.11
N PRO A 172 14.60 17.01 -0.90
CA PRO A 172 15.73 16.19 -1.29
C PRO A 172 16.02 16.53 -2.76
N ARG A 173 17.28 16.77 -3.12
CA ARG A 173 17.58 16.91 -4.54
C ARG A 173 17.27 15.55 -5.14
N ALA A 174 16.34 15.50 -6.10
CA ALA A 174 15.99 14.29 -6.84
C ALA A 174 17.21 13.57 -7.50
N GLN A 175 18.38 14.21 -7.45
CA GLN A 175 19.67 13.71 -7.91
C GLN A 175 20.39 12.82 -6.88
N ASP A 176 20.08 12.93 -5.59
CA ASP A 176 20.78 12.22 -4.50
C ASP A 176 20.16 10.84 -4.21
N LEU A 177 18.94 10.59 -4.68
CA LEU A 177 18.31 9.28 -4.66
C LEU A 177 18.78 8.48 -5.89
N GLN A 178 19.81 7.64 -5.73
CA GLN A 178 20.12 6.63 -6.74
C GLN A 178 18.93 5.66 -6.84
N ALA A 179 18.15 5.87 -7.89
CA ALA A 179 16.98 5.09 -8.26
C ALA A 179 17.30 3.58 -8.31
N ALA A 180 16.68 2.80 -7.42
CA ALA A 180 16.65 1.35 -7.52
C ALA A 180 15.87 0.94 -8.80
N PRO A 181 16.14 -0.23 -9.41
CA PRO A 181 15.45 -0.66 -10.64
C PRO A 181 13.91 -0.68 -10.52
N PHE A 182 13.37 -0.93 -9.32
CA PHE A 182 11.93 -0.86 -9.07
C PHE A 182 11.37 0.57 -9.23
N SER A 183 12.18 1.58 -8.94
CA SER A 183 11.85 2.98 -9.16
C SER A 183 11.86 3.39 -10.64
N GLU A 184 12.35 2.57 -11.58
CA GLU A 184 12.16 2.86 -13.01
C GLU A 184 10.71 2.65 -13.44
N CYS A 185 10.02 1.56 -13.02
CA CYS A 185 8.58 1.38 -13.28
C CYS A 185 7.75 2.50 -12.62
N LEU A 186 8.12 2.89 -11.40
CA LEU A 186 7.52 4.02 -10.68
C LEU A 186 7.97 5.40 -11.22
N ARG A 187 9.06 5.51 -11.98
CA ARG A 187 9.41 6.74 -12.75
C ARG A 187 8.70 6.78 -14.09
N TRP A 188 8.45 5.63 -14.71
CA TRP A 188 7.57 5.52 -15.87
C TRP A 188 6.16 6.01 -15.52
N TYR A 189 5.69 5.76 -14.29
CA TYR A 189 4.50 6.40 -13.71
C TYR A 189 4.50 7.95 -13.86
N LYS A 190 5.66 8.61 -13.69
CA LYS A 190 5.80 10.07 -13.86
C LYS A 190 6.10 10.53 -15.29
N LYS A 191 6.83 9.76 -16.08
CA LYS A 191 7.48 10.25 -17.32
C LYS A 191 6.59 10.12 -18.55
N THR A 192 5.59 9.25 -18.50
CA THR A 192 4.62 9.12 -19.57
C THR A 192 3.27 9.60 -19.10
N SER A 193 2.71 10.59 -19.80
CA SER A 193 1.28 10.77 -19.99
C SER A 193 0.69 9.56 -20.76
N VAL A 194 1.03 8.34 -20.35
CA VAL A 194 0.40 7.11 -20.80
C VAL A 194 -0.80 6.96 -19.90
N ASP A 195 -1.98 6.96 -20.51
CA ASP A 195 -3.26 6.80 -19.84
C ASP A 195 -3.23 5.55 -18.95
N PHE A 196 -2.90 5.78 -17.68
CA PHE A 196 -2.94 4.76 -16.67
C PHE A 196 -4.40 4.51 -16.36
N THR A 197 -4.93 3.43 -16.91
CA THR A 197 -6.28 3.02 -16.54
C THR A 197 -6.17 2.21 -15.26
N PHE A 198 -6.42 2.86 -14.12
CA PHE A 198 -6.74 2.11 -12.90
C PHE A 198 -8.19 1.68 -12.92
N TYR A 199 -8.36 0.37 -12.89
CA TYR A 199 -9.66 -0.28 -13.00
C TYR A 199 -10.47 -0.27 -11.70
N GLY A 200 -9.94 0.29 -10.61
CA GLY A 200 -10.61 0.28 -9.30
C GLY A 200 -11.77 1.25 -9.15
N SER A 201 -12.08 2.06 -10.18
CA SER A 201 -13.28 2.91 -10.23
C SER A 201 -14.13 2.75 -11.50
N ALA A 202 -13.74 1.87 -12.44
CA ALA A 202 -14.42 1.73 -13.71
C ALA A 202 -15.72 0.93 -13.55
N ALA A 203 -16.74 1.61 -13.04
CA ALA A 203 -18.12 1.15 -13.03
C ALA A 203 -18.65 0.91 -14.45
N GLU A 204 -18.04 1.51 -15.48
CA GLU A 204 -18.29 1.32 -16.92
C GLU A 204 -17.28 2.15 -17.73
N GLY A 205 -16.82 1.68 -18.90
CA GLY A 205 -15.94 2.44 -19.81
C GLY A 205 -15.14 1.60 -20.84
N ASP A 206 -14.50 2.27 -21.82
CA ASP A 206 -13.81 1.76 -23.02
C ASP A 206 -12.67 0.74 -22.80
N GLN A 207 -12.40 0.43 -21.53
CA GLN A 207 -11.23 -0.27 -21.05
C GLN A 207 -11.53 -1.76 -20.75
N PHE A 208 -12.81 -2.14 -20.76
CA PHE A 208 -13.24 -3.54 -20.82
C PHE A 208 -13.28 -4.02 -22.26
N VAL A 209 -12.96 -5.29 -22.47
CA VAL A 209 -13.32 -5.94 -23.72
C VAL A 209 -14.80 -6.27 -23.63
N GLU A 210 -15.62 -5.60 -24.45
CA GLU A 210 -17.07 -5.76 -24.46
C GLU A 210 -17.46 -7.25 -24.55
N GLY A 211 -18.42 -7.67 -23.72
CA GLY A 211 -18.88 -9.07 -23.65
C GLY A 211 -17.93 -10.07 -22.97
N GLN A 212 -16.75 -9.65 -22.49
CA GLN A 212 -15.78 -10.53 -21.83
C GLN A 212 -15.71 -10.36 -20.30
N HIS A 213 -16.86 -10.24 -19.64
CA HIS A 213 -16.98 -10.19 -18.17
C HIS A 213 -18.12 -11.08 -17.67
N VAL A 214 -18.38 -12.20 -18.36
CA VAL A 214 -19.54 -13.07 -18.10
C VAL A 214 -19.47 -13.63 -16.67
N GLY A 215 -20.47 -13.30 -15.85
CA GLY A 215 -20.59 -13.71 -14.46
C GLY A 215 -19.90 -12.79 -13.45
N TRP A 216 -19.11 -11.83 -13.93
CA TRP A 216 -18.48 -10.81 -13.10
C TRP A 216 -19.37 -9.56 -13.04
N SER A 217 -19.41 -8.91 -11.88
CA SER A 217 -20.14 -7.66 -11.68
C SER A 217 -19.26 -6.65 -10.95
N PHE A 218 -19.37 -5.37 -11.29
CA PHE A 218 -18.72 -4.32 -10.51
C PHE A 218 -19.58 -3.94 -9.30
N ALA A 219 -19.12 -4.27 -8.10
CA ALA A 219 -19.90 -4.03 -6.89
C ALA A 219 -19.04 -3.93 -5.62
N GLN A 220 -19.67 -3.42 -4.57
CA GLN A 220 -19.17 -3.55 -3.21
C GLN A 220 -19.53 -4.93 -2.67
N ASP A 221 -18.58 -5.52 -1.95
CA ASP A 221 -18.81 -6.82 -1.30
C ASP A 221 -19.73 -6.65 -0.08
N VAL A 222 -19.45 -5.63 0.72
CA VAL A 222 -20.31 -5.12 1.79
C VAL A 222 -20.24 -3.59 1.78
N PRO A 223 -21.24 -2.89 2.35
CA PRO A 223 -21.18 -1.44 2.51
C PRO A 223 -19.84 -1.01 3.10
N THR A 224 -19.32 0.13 2.65
CA THR A 224 -18.04 0.73 3.06
C THR A 224 -16.76 0.02 2.60
N LYS A 225 -16.81 -1.15 1.95
CA LYS A 225 -15.64 -1.70 1.24
C LYS A 225 -15.45 -1.02 -0.12
N PRO A 226 -14.22 -0.95 -0.67
CA PRO A 226 -14.00 -0.42 -2.01
C PRO A 226 -14.83 -1.21 -3.03
N PHE A 227 -15.22 -0.57 -4.13
CA PHE A 227 -15.81 -1.29 -5.26
C PHE A 227 -14.76 -2.19 -5.93
N GLY A 228 -15.21 -3.12 -6.76
CA GLY A 228 -14.33 -3.95 -7.56
C GLY A 228 -15.11 -4.94 -8.42
N TRP A 229 -14.42 -5.56 -9.37
CA TRP A 229 -14.99 -6.63 -10.19
C TRP A 229 -15.02 -7.91 -9.39
N MET A 230 -16.23 -8.42 -9.14
CA MET A 230 -16.44 -9.57 -8.30
C MET A 230 -17.19 -10.69 -9.00
N LEU A 231 -16.76 -11.91 -8.68
CA LEU A 231 -17.58 -13.11 -8.79
C LEU A 231 -18.26 -13.36 -7.45
N PRO A 232 -19.58 -13.61 -7.42
CA PRO A 232 -20.27 -13.95 -6.20
C PRO A 232 -19.89 -15.35 -5.69
N SER A 233 -20.15 -15.60 -4.40
CA SER A 233 -20.02 -16.94 -3.80
C SER A 233 -20.89 -17.95 -4.56
N GLY A 234 -20.39 -19.18 -4.69
CA GLY A 234 -21.07 -20.25 -5.44
C GLY A 234 -20.98 -20.14 -6.97
N SER A 235 -20.22 -19.17 -7.50
CA SER A 235 -19.98 -19.09 -8.95
C SER A 235 -19.32 -20.37 -9.48
N PRO A 236 -19.80 -20.95 -10.60
CA PRO A 236 -19.17 -22.11 -11.20
C PRO A 236 -17.83 -21.72 -11.86
N PRO A 237 -16.91 -22.68 -12.06
CA PRO A 237 -15.65 -22.44 -12.76
C PRO A 237 -15.87 -22.01 -14.22
N GLY A 238 -14.85 -21.39 -14.80
CA GLY A 238 -14.80 -21.00 -16.21
C GLY A 238 -15.34 -19.60 -16.52
N LYS A 239 -15.71 -18.81 -15.50
CA LYS A 239 -16.10 -17.40 -15.69
C LYS A 239 -14.87 -16.55 -15.95
N THR A 240 -14.91 -15.72 -16.98
CA THR A 240 -13.76 -14.92 -17.41
C THR A 240 -14.06 -13.43 -17.34
N VAL A 241 -13.08 -12.66 -16.90
CA VAL A 241 -13.04 -11.20 -17.02
C VAL A 241 -11.78 -10.80 -17.79
N SER A 242 -11.91 -9.83 -18.70
CA SER A 242 -10.81 -9.32 -19.51
C SER A 242 -10.69 -7.80 -19.38
N PHE A 243 -9.45 -7.32 -19.24
CA PHE A 243 -9.11 -5.91 -19.10
C PHE A 243 -8.11 -5.54 -20.19
N LYS A 244 -8.37 -4.45 -20.91
CA LYS A 244 -7.33 -3.89 -21.78
C LYS A 244 -6.20 -3.37 -20.88
N VAL A 245 -4.95 -3.48 -21.28
CA VAL A 245 -3.82 -2.90 -20.54
C VAL A 245 -2.90 -2.26 -21.54
N ASN A 246 -2.54 -1.01 -21.31
CA ASN A 246 -1.61 -0.27 -22.15
C ASN A 246 -0.24 -0.31 -21.49
N GLY A 247 0.79 -0.66 -22.25
CA GLY A 247 2.16 -0.74 -21.75
C GLY A 247 3.15 -0.67 -22.89
N THR A 248 3.96 0.40 -22.92
CA THR A 248 4.99 0.60 -23.95
C THR A 248 6.30 -0.03 -23.49
N GLY A 249 6.74 -1.12 -24.13
CA GLY A 249 8.10 -1.65 -23.94
C GLY A 249 8.24 -2.94 -23.10
N GLY A 250 7.14 -3.50 -22.59
CA GLY A 250 7.16 -4.67 -21.70
C GLY A 250 7.44 -4.30 -20.24
N GLY A 251 7.10 -5.20 -19.31
CA GLY A 251 7.09 -4.89 -17.88
C GLY A 251 6.29 -5.90 -17.05
N TRP A 252 5.42 -5.41 -16.16
CA TRP A 252 4.56 -6.21 -15.30
C TRP A 252 3.19 -5.54 -15.11
N ILE A 253 2.14 -6.35 -15.12
CA ILE A 253 0.80 -5.97 -14.67
C ILE A 253 0.70 -6.33 -13.19
N ARG A 254 0.36 -5.35 -12.36
CA ARG A 254 -0.05 -5.56 -10.98
C ARG A 254 -1.58 -5.67 -10.91
N LEU A 255 -2.04 -6.79 -10.36
CA LEU A 255 -3.44 -7.08 -10.11
C LEU A 255 -3.68 -7.00 -8.60
N ASP A 256 -4.39 -5.96 -8.15
CA ASP A 256 -4.87 -5.86 -6.78
C ASP A 256 -6.16 -6.68 -6.62
N TYR A 257 -6.22 -7.54 -5.62
CA TYR A 257 -7.36 -8.42 -5.34
C TYR A 257 -7.63 -8.54 -3.84
N LEU A 258 -8.83 -8.99 -3.49
CA LEU A 258 -9.22 -9.25 -2.10
C LEU A 258 -8.91 -10.70 -1.73
N GLU A 259 -7.99 -10.90 -0.81
CA GLU A 259 -7.70 -12.16 -0.15
C GLU A 259 -8.64 -12.31 1.07
N THR A 260 -9.29 -13.46 1.26
CA THR A 260 -10.15 -13.72 2.44
C THR A 260 -10.43 -15.21 2.65
N TYR A 261 -11.33 -15.59 3.58
CA TYR A 261 -11.33 -16.93 4.20
C TYR A 261 -12.56 -17.80 3.94
N GLU A 262 -13.66 -17.26 3.42
CA GLU A 262 -14.93 -17.99 3.26
C GLU A 262 -15.45 -17.94 1.82
N ASP A 263 -15.76 -19.12 1.29
CA ASP A 263 -16.26 -19.36 -0.08
C ASP A 263 -15.40 -18.75 -1.18
N ILE A 264 -14.08 -18.65 -0.95
CA ILE A 264 -13.16 -17.98 -1.86
C ILE A 264 -12.61 -18.90 -2.93
N GLY A 265 -12.62 -18.38 -4.13
CA GLY A 265 -12.07 -18.98 -5.33
C GLY A 265 -10.65 -18.55 -5.63
N SER A 266 -10.14 -19.09 -6.72
CA SER A 266 -8.92 -18.63 -7.35
C SER A 266 -9.17 -18.31 -8.82
N VAL A 267 -8.26 -17.55 -9.42
CA VAL A 267 -8.28 -17.25 -10.86
C VAL A 267 -6.94 -17.60 -11.47
N THR A 268 -6.93 -18.02 -12.73
CA THR A 268 -5.72 -18.02 -13.56
C THR A 268 -5.76 -16.80 -14.46
N CYS A 269 -4.72 -15.98 -14.41
CA CYS A 269 -4.58 -14.79 -15.24
C CYS A 269 -3.43 -14.93 -16.23
N TRP A 270 -3.60 -14.38 -17.44
CA TRP A 270 -2.61 -14.37 -18.52
C TRP A 270 -2.80 -13.16 -19.44
N VAL A 271 -1.77 -12.85 -20.22
CA VAL A 271 -1.78 -11.71 -21.15
C VAL A 271 -1.87 -12.21 -22.58
N ASP A 272 -2.87 -11.73 -23.31
CA ASP A 272 -3.20 -12.04 -24.70
C ASP A 272 -3.38 -13.53 -25.02
N GLY A 273 -3.90 -13.80 -26.21
CA GLY A 273 -3.95 -15.15 -26.78
C GLY A 273 -4.82 -16.13 -25.98
N THR A 274 -4.55 -17.41 -26.19
CA THR A 274 -5.23 -18.50 -25.48
C THR A 274 -4.58 -18.76 -24.14
N GLU A 275 -5.38 -19.14 -23.15
CA GLU A 275 -4.88 -19.49 -21.82
C GLU A 275 -3.74 -20.52 -21.92
N PRO A 276 -2.54 -20.18 -21.41
CA PRO A 276 -1.41 -21.08 -21.44
C PRO A 276 -1.64 -22.25 -20.48
N GLN A 277 -0.94 -23.36 -20.72
CA GLN A 277 -0.90 -24.47 -19.75
C GLN A 277 -0.33 -24.05 -18.39
N GLN A 278 0.44 -22.95 -18.36
CA GLN A 278 1.03 -22.35 -17.16
C GLN A 278 0.71 -20.85 -17.14
N GLY A 279 -0.48 -20.49 -16.63
CA GLY A 279 -0.83 -19.11 -16.33
C GLY A 279 -0.45 -18.71 -14.91
N CYS A 280 -0.63 -17.43 -14.57
CA CYS A 280 -0.44 -16.95 -13.20
C CYS A 280 -1.67 -17.33 -12.36
N LEU A 281 -1.51 -18.31 -11.46
CA LEU A 281 -2.56 -18.66 -10.50
C LEU A 281 -2.56 -17.63 -9.36
N VAL A 282 -3.70 -16.96 -9.19
CA VAL A 282 -3.97 -16.03 -8.09
C VAL A 282 -4.99 -16.67 -7.18
N ASP A 283 -4.51 -17.16 -6.04
CA ASP A 283 -5.35 -17.75 -4.99
C ASP A 283 -5.71 -16.66 -3.98
N ALA A 284 -7.01 -16.46 -3.79
CA ALA A 284 -7.51 -15.48 -2.82
C ALA A 284 -7.83 -16.12 -1.46
N LEU A 285 -7.61 -17.42 -1.29
CA LEU A 285 -7.85 -18.10 -0.02
C LEU A 285 -6.76 -17.75 1.00
N GLN A 286 -7.19 -17.09 2.07
CA GLN A 286 -6.36 -16.80 3.22
C GLN A 286 -6.69 -17.73 4.39
N ALA A 287 -5.67 -18.31 5.03
CA ALA A 287 -5.85 -19.14 6.22
C ALA A 287 -6.36 -18.36 7.45
N GLY A 288 -6.09 -17.06 7.51
CA GLY A 288 -6.55 -16.18 8.59
C GLY A 288 -7.99 -15.72 8.39
N ARG A 289 -8.77 -15.60 9.47
CA ARG A 289 -10.17 -15.14 9.42
C ARG A 289 -10.31 -13.61 9.28
N PHE A 290 -9.65 -13.04 8.27
CA PHE A 290 -9.77 -11.63 7.90
C PHE A 290 -9.71 -11.44 6.39
N SER A 291 -10.08 -10.25 5.91
CA SER A 291 -9.88 -9.88 4.50
C SER A 291 -8.73 -8.91 4.38
N ALA A 292 -7.89 -9.07 3.35
CA ALA A 292 -6.77 -8.19 3.07
C ALA A 292 -6.71 -7.87 1.57
N VAL A 293 -6.20 -6.68 1.24
CA VAL A 293 -5.85 -6.36 -0.14
C VAL A 293 -4.48 -6.98 -0.45
N ARG A 294 -4.38 -7.65 -1.60
CA ARG A 294 -3.15 -8.29 -2.09
C ARG A 294 -2.89 -7.93 -3.53
N SER A 295 -1.63 -8.09 -3.92
CA SER A 295 -1.15 -7.80 -5.27
C SER A 295 -0.55 -9.07 -5.88
N ALA A 296 -0.87 -9.34 -7.13
CA ALA A 296 -0.18 -10.33 -7.96
C ALA A 296 0.50 -9.62 -9.13
N TYR A 297 1.69 -10.06 -9.52
CA TYR A 297 2.45 -9.47 -10.63
C TYR A 297 2.54 -10.46 -11.78
N ILE A 298 2.14 -10.00 -12.96
CA ILE A 298 2.03 -10.80 -14.17
C ILE A 298 2.95 -10.16 -15.21
N GLY A 299 3.91 -10.92 -15.74
CA GLY A 299 4.85 -10.38 -16.73
C GLY A 299 4.14 -9.89 -17.98
N LEU A 300 4.53 -8.70 -18.46
CA LEU A 300 4.04 -8.08 -19.68
C LEU A 300 5.13 -8.22 -20.77
N PRO A 301 4.90 -9.05 -21.81
CA PRO A 301 5.88 -9.21 -22.88
C PRO A 301 6.09 -7.90 -23.65
N SER A 302 7.34 -7.62 -24.04
CA SER A 302 7.67 -6.46 -24.86
C SER A 302 7.03 -6.53 -26.27
N GLY A 303 6.84 -5.37 -26.89
CA GLY A 303 6.60 -5.29 -28.34
C GLY A 303 5.17 -5.03 -28.83
N LEU A 304 4.18 -4.79 -27.96
CA LEU A 304 2.91 -4.15 -28.37
C LEU A 304 2.44 -3.18 -27.28
N ASP A 305 1.87 -2.05 -27.71
CA ASP A 305 1.45 -0.95 -26.84
C ASP A 305 0.10 -1.19 -26.14
N ALA A 306 -0.73 -2.09 -26.68
CA ALA A 306 -2.03 -2.46 -26.13
C ALA A 306 -2.15 -3.98 -26.05
N ARG A 307 -2.59 -4.47 -24.88
CA ARG A 307 -2.66 -5.88 -24.51
C ARG A 307 -3.97 -6.15 -23.79
N THR A 308 -4.32 -7.41 -23.59
CA THR A 308 -5.49 -7.80 -22.80
C THR A 308 -5.06 -8.75 -21.68
N LEU A 309 -5.30 -8.34 -20.43
CA LEU A 309 -5.23 -9.25 -19.28
C LEU A 309 -6.53 -10.05 -19.23
N HIS A 310 -6.42 -11.35 -19.31
CA HIS A 310 -7.52 -12.27 -19.09
C HIS A 310 -7.39 -12.91 -17.71
N CYS A 311 -8.50 -13.07 -16.98
CA CYS A 311 -8.55 -13.82 -15.73
C CYS A 311 -9.75 -14.77 -15.75
N ARG A 312 -9.49 -16.08 -15.64
CA ARG A 312 -10.52 -17.13 -15.59
C ARG A 312 -10.62 -17.71 -14.19
N SER A 313 -11.83 -17.75 -13.66
CA SER A 313 -12.14 -18.30 -12.34
C SER A 313 -12.18 -19.82 -12.33
N HIS A 314 -11.68 -20.40 -11.24
CA HIS A 314 -11.81 -21.81 -10.87
C HIS A 314 -13.05 -22.08 -10.00
N GLY A 315 -13.98 -21.12 -9.95
CA GLY A 315 -15.20 -21.14 -9.14
C GLY A 315 -15.04 -20.30 -7.86
N GLY A 316 -16.11 -20.20 -7.07
CA GLY A 316 -16.11 -19.46 -5.80
C GLY A 316 -16.13 -17.94 -5.96
N LYS A 317 -16.09 -17.23 -4.83
CA LYS A 317 -16.03 -15.77 -4.79
C LYS A 317 -14.61 -15.29 -5.04
N PHE A 318 -14.45 -14.30 -5.91
CA PHE A 318 -13.18 -13.63 -6.15
C PHE A 318 -13.44 -12.14 -6.42
N LYS A 319 -12.55 -11.25 -5.99
CA LYS A 319 -12.70 -9.82 -6.24
C LYS A 319 -11.39 -9.18 -6.68
N VAL A 320 -11.40 -8.63 -7.88
CA VAL A 320 -10.37 -7.72 -8.40
C VAL A 320 -10.69 -6.30 -7.93
N LEU A 321 -9.74 -5.68 -7.25
CA LEU A 321 -9.84 -4.34 -6.70
C LEU A 321 -9.24 -3.29 -7.64
N GLY A 322 -8.21 -3.66 -8.38
CA GLY A 322 -7.51 -2.73 -9.26
C GLY A 322 -6.55 -3.48 -10.17
N ILE A 323 -6.25 -2.87 -11.31
CA ILE A 323 -5.19 -3.32 -12.21
C ILE A 323 -4.37 -2.11 -12.57
N SER A 324 -3.06 -2.30 -12.59
CA SER A 324 -2.05 -1.32 -12.94
C SER A 324 -1.01 -2.01 -13.84
N ALA A 325 -0.45 -1.30 -14.81
CA ALA A 325 0.53 -1.87 -15.74
C ALA A 325 1.71 -0.93 -15.94
N CYS A 326 2.92 -1.50 -15.90
CA CYS A 326 4.12 -0.99 -16.56
C CYS A 326 4.61 -2.08 -17.53
#